data_AF-A0A522AB29-F1
#
_entry.id   AF-A0A522AB29-F1
#
_cell.length_a   1.000
_cell.length_b   1.000
_cell.length_c   1.000
_cell.angle_alpha   90.00
_cell.angle_beta   90.00
_cell.angle_gamma   90.00
#
_symmetry.space_group_name_H-M   'P 1'
#
loop_
_entity.id
_entity.type
_entity.pdbx_description
1 polymer ?
#
loop_
_entity_poly.entity_id
_entity_poly.type
_entity_poly.pdbx_seq_one_letter_code
_entity_poly.pdbx_strand_id
1 'polypeptide(L)'
;MAKYFLDNTKVLPPDINFYYWIYPHQAQVIVRDAVLTNLSVKEPVIFKLLKFFPLAFFATWKEPLGYNFQFETLSKFGARALNASSSTVIDLRVIPNIHWPEAPSKNTVVLYGADAMWATGYGHNWQQRER
;
A
#
# COMPACT_ATOMS: atom_id res chain seq x y z
N MET A 1 12.03 0.53 8.01
CA MET A 1 11.70 0.70 6.58
C MET A 1 12.38 1.91 5.93
N ALA A 2 12.18 3.15 6.40
CA ALA A 2 12.72 4.35 5.74
C ALA A 2 14.27 4.37 5.57
N LYS A 3 15.02 3.83 6.52
CA LYS A 3 16.50 3.78 6.48
C LYS A 3 17.08 3.00 5.29
N TYR A 4 16.32 2.08 4.69
CA TYR A 4 16.73 1.36 3.49
C TYR A 4 16.84 2.30 2.29
N PHE A 5 15.84 3.15 2.09
CA PHE A 5 15.80 4.10 0.97
C PHE A 5 16.86 5.19 1.04
N LEU A 6 17.51 5.37 2.19
CA LEU A 6 18.56 6.37 2.41
C LEU A 6 19.97 5.79 2.27
N ASP A 7 20.09 4.46 2.10
CA ASP A 7 21.37 3.77 2.04
C ASP A 7 21.41 2.85 0.81
N ASN A 8 22.05 3.37 -0.25
CA ASN A 8 22.10 2.71 -1.55
C ASN A 8 22.97 1.44 -1.57
N THR A 9 23.65 1.13 -0.47
CA THR A 9 24.46 -0.09 -0.35
C THR A 9 23.69 -1.27 0.24
N LYS A 10 22.47 -1.04 0.75
CA LYS A 10 21.67 -2.07 1.41
C LYS A 10 20.79 -2.81 0.41
N VAL A 11 20.69 -4.11 0.61
CA VAL A 11 19.71 -4.99 -0.04
C VAL A 11 18.36 -4.82 0.63
N LEU A 12 17.27 -5.04 -0.11
CA LEU A 12 15.92 -5.00 0.46
C LEU A 12 15.82 -6.01 1.62
N PRO A 13 15.43 -5.59 2.84
CA PRO A 13 15.21 -6.52 3.94
C PRO A 13 14.18 -7.60 3.57
N PRO A 14 14.42 -8.88 3.91
CA PRO A 14 13.53 -9.99 3.55
C PRO A 14 12.14 -9.88 4.19
N ASP A 15 12.03 -9.13 5.30
CA ASP A 15 10.77 -8.90 6.00
C ASP A 15 9.86 -7.87 5.31
N ILE A 16 10.31 -7.25 4.20
CA ILE A 16 9.53 -6.28 3.45
C ILE A 16 8.94 -6.92 2.20
N ASN A 17 7.63 -6.77 2.00
CA ASN A 17 7.03 -6.95 0.69
C ASN A 17 6.55 -5.64 0.08
N PHE A 18 6.74 -5.51 -1.23
CA PHE A 18 6.25 -4.38 -2.02
C PHE A 18 5.27 -4.85 -3.07
N TYR A 19 4.02 -4.45 -2.93
CA TYR A 19 2.97 -4.69 -3.89
C TYR A 19 2.65 -3.43 -4.68
N TYR A 20 2.13 -3.62 -5.89
CA TYR A 20 1.63 -2.54 -6.72
C TYR A 20 0.41 -2.97 -7.52
N TRP A 21 -0.43 -2.00 -7.87
CA TRP A 21 -1.57 -2.18 -8.77
C TRP A 21 -1.93 -0.86 -9.44
N ILE A 22 -2.85 -0.92 -10.40
CA ILE A 22 -3.37 0.28 -11.06
C ILE A 22 -4.35 1.00 -10.16
N TYR A 23 -4.16 2.29 -10.05
CA TYR A 23 -5.04 3.18 -9.31
C TYR A 23 -5.56 4.28 -10.24
N PRO A 24 -6.69 4.06 -10.93
CA PRO A 24 -7.19 4.95 -11.97
C PRO A 24 -8.01 6.11 -11.38
N HIS A 25 -7.55 6.69 -10.27
CA HIS A 25 -8.26 7.74 -9.54
C HIS A 25 -7.33 8.90 -9.19
N GLN A 26 -7.88 10.11 -9.14
CA GLN A 26 -7.14 11.34 -8.86
C GLN A 26 -6.86 11.55 -7.37
N ALA A 27 -7.60 10.87 -6.49
CA ALA A 27 -7.38 10.97 -5.05
C ALA A 27 -5.95 10.52 -4.70
N GLN A 28 -5.33 11.19 -3.74
CA GLN A 28 -4.03 10.80 -3.23
C GLN A 28 -4.20 10.20 -1.84
N VAL A 29 -3.38 9.21 -1.51
CA VAL A 29 -3.43 8.56 -0.20
C VAL A 29 -2.01 8.26 0.23
N ILE A 30 -1.65 8.63 1.46
CA ILE A 30 -0.33 8.41 2.03
C ILE A 30 -0.44 7.89 3.47
N VAL A 31 -0.58 6.58 3.64
CA VAL A 31 -0.58 5.98 4.98
C VAL A 31 0.85 5.62 5.37
N ARG A 32 1.37 6.29 6.41
CA ARG A 32 2.76 6.06 6.85
C ARG A 32 2.89 4.92 7.82
N ASP A 33 2.03 4.81 8.82
CA ASP A 33 2.12 3.77 9.84
C ASP A 33 0.71 3.28 10.17
N ALA A 34 0.39 2.09 9.68
CA ALA A 34 -0.86 1.42 9.95
C ALA A 34 -0.65 -0.08 10.13
N VAL A 35 -1.60 -0.69 10.81
CA VAL A 35 -1.68 -2.13 11.01
C VAL A 35 -2.96 -2.63 10.36
N LEU A 36 -2.85 -3.67 9.55
CA LEU A 36 -3.97 -4.43 9.02
C LEU A 36 -4.01 -5.78 9.73
N THR A 37 -5.18 -6.16 10.22
CA THR A 37 -5.41 -7.51 10.76
C THR A 37 -6.56 -8.15 10.01
N ASN A 38 -6.31 -9.29 9.37
CA ASN A 38 -7.37 -10.17 8.88
C ASN A 38 -7.78 -11.12 10.01
N LEU A 39 -9.06 -11.11 10.39
CA LEU A 39 -9.60 -11.90 11.49
C LEU A 39 -9.50 -13.41 11.27
N SER A 40 -9.38 -13.85 10.01
CA SER A 40 -9.14 -15.26 9.66
C SER A 40 -7.67 -15.67 9.85
N VAL A 41 -6.73 -14.75 9.65
CA VAL A 41 -5.29 -14.98 9.84
C VAL A 41 -4.88 -14.78 11.30
N LYS A 42 -5.55 -13.86 12.01
CA LYS A 42 -5.34 -13.50 13.43
C LYS A 42 -3.98 -12.90 13.77
N GLU A 43 -3.14 -12.64 12.77
CA GLU A 43 -1.85 -11.98 12.95
C GLU A 43 -1.86 -10.60 12.26
N PRO A 44 -1.37 -9.55 12.91
CA PRO A 44 -1.30 -8.22 12.31
C PRO A 44 -0.16 -8.15 11.29
N VAL A 45 -0.35 -7.32 10.27
CA VAL A 45 0.72 -6.89 9.36
C VAL A 45 0.84 -5.37 9.40
N ILE A 46 2.06 -4.87 9.55
CA ILE A 46 2.34 -3.43 9.49
C ILE A 46 2.46 -3.05 8.02
N PHE A 47 1.83 -1.95 7.63
CA PHE A 47 1.90 -1.48 6.26
C PHE A 47 2.11 0.03 6.11
N LYS A 48 2.63 0.38 4.93
CA LYS A 48 2.64 1.74 4.37
C LYS A 48 1.92 1.71 3.03
N LEU A 49 1.22 2.79 2.70
CA LEU A 49 0.42 2.89 1.47
C LEU A 49 0.67 4.22 0.79
N LEU A 50 0.85 4.19 -0.52
CA LEU A 50 0.91 5.35 -1.37
C LEU A 50 0.02 5.12 -2.59
N LYS A 51 -0.99 5.94 -2.81
CA LYS A 51 -1.87 5.89 -3.98
C LYS A 51 -1.89 7.25 -4.67
N PHE A 52 -1.75 7.25 -5.99
CA PHE A 52 -1.91 8.43 -6.84
C PHE A 52 -2.13 7.97 -8.28
N PHE A 53 -2.72 8.79 -9.14
CA PHE A 53 -2.87 8.39 -10.54
C PHE A 53 -1.49 8.18 -11.22
N PRO A 54 -1.21 7.05 -11.91
CA PRO A 54 -2.10 5.90 -12.19
C PRO A 54 -1.78 4.64 -11.35
N LEU A 55 -0.98 4.72 -10.28
CA LEU A 55 -0.45 3.58 -9.54
C LEU A 55 -0.63 3.69 -8.03
N ALA A 56 -0.75 2.53 -7.41
CA ALA A 56 -0.67 2.39 -5.97
C ALA A 56 0.47 1.46 -5.57
N PHE A 57 1.07 1.77 -4.43
CA PHE A 57 2.14 1.02 -3.80
C PHE A 57 1.74 0.68 -2.38
N PHE A 58 1.90 -0.58 -2.02
CA PHE A 58 1.60 -1.08 -0.69
C PHE A 58 2.77 -1.88 -0.18
N ALA A 59 3.32 -1.42 0.93
CA ALA A 59 4.54 -1.98 1.47
C ALA A 59 4.24 -2.59 2.83
N THR A 60 4.50 -3.87 3.00
CA THR A 60 4.26 -4.60 4.25
C THR A 60 5.57 -4.87 4.97
N TRP A 61 5.49 -5.03 6.28
CA TRP A 61 6.62 -5.39 7.14
C TRP A 61 6.22 -6.57 8.03
N LYS A 62 7.08 -7.62 8.04
CA LYS A 62 6.85 -8.90 8.74
C LYS A 62 5.48 -9.49 8.39
N GLU A 63 5.21 -9.59 7.09
CA GLU A 63 3.96 -10.16 6.58
C GLU A 63 3.82 -11.64 6.97
N PRO A 64 2.76 -12.02 7.71
CA PRO A 64 2.52 -13.42 8.03
C PRO A 64 2.13 -14.25 6.81
N LEU A 65 2.51 -15.54 6.79
CA LEU A 65 2.27 -16.46 5.67
C LEU A 65 0.79 -16.63 5.30
N GLY A 66 -0.13 -16.32 6.22
CA GLY A 66 -1.58 -16.41 5.97
C GLY A 66 -2.15 -15.27 5.11
N TYR A 67 -1.38 -14.20 4.84
CA TYR A 67 -1.82 -13.13 3.97
C TYR A 67 -1.61 -13.48 2.49
N ASN A 68 -2.65 -13.24 1.69
CA ASN A 68 -2.55 -13.25 0.24
C ASN A 68 -3.35 -12.07 -0.31
N PHE A 69 -2.64 -11.01 -0.71
CA PHE A 69 -3.25 -9.80 -1.24
C PHE A 69 -3.60 -9.89 -2.73
N GLN A 70 -3.19 -10.96 -3.43
CA GLN A 70 -3.44 -11.18 -4.86
C GLN A 70 -2.90 -10.07 -5.79
N PHE A 71 -1.90 -9.31 -5.33
CA PHE A 71 -1.21 -8.30 -6.14
C PHE A 71 0.17 -8.79 -6.57
N GLU A 72 0.66 -8.26 -7.69
CA GLU A 72 2.04 -8.45 -8.09
C GLU A 72 3.01 -7.84 -7.07
N THR A 73 4.13 -8.53 -6.86
CA THR A 73 5.17 -8.12 -5.91
C THR A 73 6.44 -7.68 -6.62
N LEU A 74 7.01 -6.56 -6.17
CA LEU A 74 8.34 -6.08 -6.55
C LEU A 74 9.44 -6.70 -5.68
N SER A 75 9.10 -7.42 -4.60
CA SER A 75 10.09 -8.09 -3.74
C SER A 75 10.97 -9.08 -4.52
N LYS A 76 10.47 -9.62 -5.64
CA LYS A 76 11.24 -10.46 -6.57
C LYS A 76 12.49 -9.77 -7.14
N PHE A 77 12.55 -8.44 -7.09
CA PHE A 77 13.69 -7.64 -7.51
C PHE A 77 14.55 -7.13 -6.34
N GLY A 78 14.23 -7.50 -5.09
CA GLY A 78 14.86 -6.95 -3.89
C GLY A 78 16.36 -7.22 -3.73
N ALA A 79 16.90 -8.23 -4.42
CA ALA A 79 18.33 -8.56 -4.45
C ALA A 79 19.13 -7.70 -5.46
N ARG A 80 18.47 -6.87 -6.27
CA ARG A 80 19.13 -6.02 -7.28
C ARG A 80 19.59 -4.71 -6.65
N ALA A 81 20.57 -4.06 -7.28
CA ALA A 81 20.98 -2.71 -6.90
C ALA A 81 19.83 -1.71 -7.09
N LEU A 82 19.78 -0.66 -6.26
CA LEU A 82 18.71 0.36 -6.31
C LEU A 82 18.61 1.11 -7.65
N ASN A 83 19.71 1.19 -8.40
CA ASN A 83 19.76 1.81 -9.72
C ASN A 83 19.46 0.83 -10.87
N ALA A 84 19.18 -0.45 -10.58
CA ALA A 84 18.89 -1.43 -11.60
C ALA A 84 17.49 -1.21 -12.19
N SER A 85 17.43 -1.11 -13.52
CA SER A 85 16.15 -1.08 -14.24
C SER A 85 15.61 -2.49 -14.45
N SER A 86 14.30 -2.66 -14.26
CA SER A 86 13.58 -3.93 -14.49
C SER A 86 12.25 -3.64 -15.16
N SER A 87 11.90 -4.43 -16.17
CA SER A 87 10.54 -4.42 -16.72
C SER A 87 9.62 -5.25 -15.83
N THR A 88 8.45 -4.71 -15.50
CA THR A 88 7.41 -5.44 -14.77
C THR A 88 6.10 -5.38 -15.53
N VAL A 89 5.28 -6.42 -15.39
CA VAL A 89 3.95 -6.47 -16.00
C VAL A 89 2.98 -5.76 -15.06
N ILE A 90 2.13 -4.90 -15.60
CA ILE A 90 1.05 -4.27 -14.86
C ILE A 90 -0.24 -5.00 -15.24
N ASP A 91 -0.87 -5.66 -14.28
CA ASP A 91 -2.18 -6.28 -14.49
C ASP A 91 -3.28 -5.20 -14.41
N LEU A 92 -3.97 -4.97 -15.54
CA LEU A 92 -5.07 -4.00 -15.62
C LEU A 92 -6.39 -4.54 -15.06
N ARG A 93 -6.47 -5.83 -14.73
CA ARG A 93 -7.72 -6.50 -14.28
C ARG A 93 -7.85 -6.50 -12.76
N VAL A 94 -6.73 -6.41 -12.04
CA VAL A 94 -6.70 -6.44 -10.58
C VAL A 94 -6.74 -5.00 -10.05
N ILE A 95 -7.97 -4.48 -9.92
CA ILE A 95 -8.22 -3.14 -9.36
C ILE A 95 -9.02 -3.34 -8.07
N PRO A 96 -8.41 -3.17 -6.88
CA PRO A 96 -9.13 -3.27 -5.63
C PRO A 96 -10.09 -2.09 -5.45
N ASN A 97 -10.97 -2.18 -4.44
CA ASN A 97 -11.81 -1.05 -4.06
C ASN A 97 -10.94 0.21 -3.82
N ILE A 98 -11.42 1.37 -4.28
CA ILE A 98 -10.72 2.66 -4.18
C ILE A 98 -10.21 2.97 -2.76
N HIS A 99 -10.95 2.54 -1.73
CA HIS A 99 -10.63 2.75 -0.33
C HIS A 99 -9.91 1.57 0.33
N TRP A 100 -9.60 0.49 -0.39
CA TRP A 100 -8.84 -0.63 0.17
C TRP A 100 -7.34 -0.32 0.22
N PRO A 101 -6.60 -0.58 1.31
CA PRO A 101 -7.03 -1.21 2.56
C PRO A 101 -7.48 -0.22 3.63
N GLU A 102 -7.62 1.07 3.31
CA GLU A 102 -7.91 2.10 4.31
C GLU A 102 -9.26 1.92 5.01
N ALA A 103 -10.25 1.47 4.23
CA ALA A 103 -11.55 1.04 4.69
C ALA A 103 -11.52 -0.48 4.93
N PRO A 104 -11.72 -0.93 6.17
CA PRO A 104 -11.78 -2.35 6.47
C PRO A 104 -12.96 -3.03 5.75
N SER A 105 -12.71 -4.27 5.33
CA SER A 105 -13.73 -5.20 4.86
C SER A 105 -14.38 -5.94 6.04
N LYS A 106 -15.37 -6.81 5.77
CA LYS A 106 -16.08 -7.58 6.82
C LYS A 106 -15.16 -8.36 7.78
N ASN A 107 -14.00 -8.80 7.29
CA ASN A 107 -13.06 -9.63 8.04
C ASN A 107 -11.72 -8.94 8.31
N THR A 108 -11.63 -7.63 8.15
CA THR A 108 -10.38 -6.91 8.42
C THR A 108 -10.58 -5.77 9.40
N VAL A 109 -9.53 -5.50 10.17
CA VAL A 109 -9.44 -4.34 11.06
C VAL A 109 -8.21 -3.55 10.64
N VAL A 110 -8.34 -2.23 10.59
CA VAL A 110 -7.24 -1.33 10.26
C VAL A 110 -7.07 -0.35 11.41
N LEU A 111 -5.85 -0.27 11.92
CA LEU A 111 -5.47 0.66 12.97
C LEU A 111 -4.42 1.61 12.42
N TYR A 112 -4.59 2.89 12.69
CA TYR A 112 -3.67 3.93 12.24
C TYR A 112 -2.85 4.44 13.41
N GLY A 113 -1.54 4.61 13.19
CA GLY A 113 -0.68 5.33 14.12
C GLY A 113 -1.03 6.82 14.13
N ALA A 114 -0.58 7.52 15.17
CA ALA A 114 -0.85 8.95 15.37
C ALA A 114 -0.37 9.83 14.19
N ASP A 115 0.65 9.38 13.45
CA ASP A 115 1.24 10.11 12.32
C ASP A 115 0.74 9.64 10.94
N ALA A 116 -0.33 8.84 10.90
CA ALA A 116 -0.98 8.47 9.66
C ALA A 116 -1.67 9.69 9.04
N MET A 117 -1.34 9.99 7.78
CA MET A 117 -1.92 11.12 7.06
C MET A 117 -2.89 10.59 6.00
N TRP A 118 -3.98 11.30 5.78
CA TRP A 118 -4.87 11.05 4.64
C TRP A 118 -5.05 12.37 3.91
N ALA A 119 -4.76 12.38 2.61
CA ALA A 119 -4.75 13.60 1.80
C ALA A 119 -5.69 13.45 0.60
N THR A 120 -6.99 13.63 0.81
CA THR A 120 -7.95 13.52 -0.28
C THR A 120 -7.84 14.73 -1.21
N GLY A 121 -7.42 14.50 -2.45
CA GLY A 121 -7.32 15.53 -3.50
C GLY A 121 -8.67 15.93 -4.11
N TYR A 122 -9.76 15.91 -3.34
CA TYR A 122 -11.05 16.38 -3.83
C TYR A 122 -11.17 17.89 -3.63
N GLY A 123 -11.13 18.66 -4.72
CA GLY A 123 -11.74 19.99 -4.75
C GLY A 123 -13.24 19.84 -4.45
N HIS A 124 -13.64 20.17 -3.23
CA HIS A 124 -14.99 19.92 -2.72
C HIS A 124 -15.88 21.15 -2.99
N ASN A 125 -16.68 21.11 -4.06
CA ASN A 125 -17.93 21.89 -4.14
C ASN A 125 -19.00 21.12 -3.37
N TRP A 126 -19.07 21.32 -2.05
CA TRP A 126 -20.19 20.87 -1.23
C TRP A 126 -20.76 22.05 -0.47
N GLN A 127 -21.46 22.88 -1.23
CA GLN A 127 -22.61 23.62 -0.75
C GLN A 127 -23.69 23.48 -1.83
N GLN A 128 -24.94 23.37 -1.40
CA GLN A 128 -26.17 23.21 -2.20
C GLN A 128 -26.65 21.78 -2.43
N ARG A 129 -27.00 21.07 -1.35
CA ARG A 129 -28.16 20.15 -1.36
C ARG A 129 -28.88 20.17 0.00
N GLU A 130 -29.24 21.36 0.46
CA GLU A 130 -30.33 21.55 1.42
C GLU A 130 -31.01 22.90 1.11
N ARG A 131 -31.97 22.88 0.19
CA ARG A 131 -33.14 23.77 0.13
C ARG A 131 -34.27 23.03 -0.57
#